data_AF-A0A7S3Y1Y3-F1
#
_entry.id   AF-A0A7S3Y1Y3-F1
#
_cell.length_a   1.000
_cell.length_b   1.000
_cell.length_c   1.000
_cell.angle_alpha   90.00
_cell.angle_beta   90.00
_cell.angle_gamma   90.00
#
_symmetry.space_group_name_H-M   'P 1'
#
loop_
_entity.id
_entity.type
_entity.pdbx_description
1 polymer ?
#
loop_
_entity_poly.entity_id
_entity_poly.type
_entity_poly.pdbx_seq_one_letter_code
_entity_poly.pdbx_strand_id
1 'polypeptide(L)'
;AYDLYERDQSMFPEGSPFARRPVVEVADAATARAVLDVLYAHKEAFHACDTEVADIDLKAVGPVGHGRVTCVSIYSGPGVDFGLGHGPGAALWVENLGQSEGLLDMFKPWFEDESCKKVWHNYGFDRHVLYNMGIDARGFAGDTMHMARLWDAARDKTVAGGAGYSLESLTEAFNPERVKKDMKELFGVPRQLKSGEPSKVKEVPDVRTLQMHPLFRQ
;
A
#
# COMPACT_ATOMS: atom_id res chain seq x y z
N ALA A 1 -3.78 -24.65 -23.62
CA ALA A 1 -3.16 -23.42 -23.11
C ALA A 1 -2.68 -23.72 -21.70
N TYR A 2 -1.38 -23.61 -21.43
CA TYR A 2 -0.87 -23.77 -20.06
C TYR A 2 -1.36 -22.57 -19.25
N ASP A 3 -2.18 -22.81 -18.24
CA ASP A 3 -2.57 -21.79 -17.29
C ASP A 3 -1.37 -21.57 -16.35
N LEU A 4 -0.61 -20.49 -16.57
CA LEU A 4 0.68 -20.21 -15.91
C LEU A 4 0.54 -19.80 -14.43
N TYR A 5 -0.59 -20.13 -13.81
CA TYR A 5 -1.27 -19.26 -12.85
C TYR A 5 -2.05 -20.01 -11.77
N GLU A 6 -2.01 -21.35 -11.72
CA GLU A 6 -2.62 -22.12 -10.63
C GLU A 6 -1.89 -21.85 -9.30
N ARG A 7 -2.62 -21.39 -8.27
CA ARG A 7 -2.12 -21.16 -6.91
C ARG A 7 -2.41 -22.36 -6.01
N ASP A 8 -1.44 -22.71 -5.17
CA ASP A 8 -1.63 -23.61 -4.02
C ASP A 8 -2.35 -22.83 -2.90
N GLN A 9 -3.61 -23.20 -2.63
CA GLN A 9 -4.48 -22.56 -1.63
C GLN A 9 -4.08 -22.90 -0.17
N SER A 10 -3.10 -23.78 0.05
CA SER A 10 -2.69 -24.21 1.40
C SER A 10 -1.84 -23.19 2.19
N MET A 11 -1.54 -22.03 1.60
CA MET A 11 -0.50 -21.13 2.12
C MET A 11 -0.90 -20.27 3.35
N PHE A 12 -2.16 -20.30 3.79
CA PHE A 12 -2.64 -19.49 4.93
C PHE A 12 -3.70 -20.23 5.78
N PRO A 13 -3.29 -21.12 6.71
CA PRO A 13 -4.24 -21.81 7.60
C PRO A 13 -4.89 -20.83 8.59
N GLU A 14 -6.16 -21.09 8.92
CA GLU A 14 -6.91 -20.38 9.97
C GLU A 14 -6.18 -20.43 11.32
N GLY A 15 -6.13 -19.31 12.04
CA GLY A 15 -5.46 -19.21 13.35
C GLY A 15 -3.96 -18.88 13.30
N SER A 16 -3.41 -18.58 12.12
CA SER A 16 -2.04 -18.09 11.99
C SER A 16 -1.82 -16.75 12.74
N PRO A 17 -0.68 -16.52 13.42
CA PRO A 17 -0.30 -15.19 13.90
C PRO A 17 -0.12 -14.17 12.75
N PHE A 18 -0.10 -14.66 11.51
CA PHE A 18 -0.18 -13.88 10.27
C PHE A 18 -1.62 -13.71 9.75
N ALA A 19 -2.65 -13.95 10.56
CA ALA A 19 -4.04 -13.70 10.20
C ALA A 19 -4.13 -12.29 9.59
N ARG A 20 -4.46 -12.23 8.30
CA ARG A 20 -4.54 -10.96 7.57
C ARG A 20 -5.47 -10.05 8.35
N ARG A 21 -5.01 -8.83 8.65
CA ARG A 21 -5.93 -7.82 9.16
C ARG A 21 -7.08 -7.70 8.17
N PRO A 22 -8.32 -7.60 8.64
CA PRO A 22 -9.44 -7.41 7.72
C PRO A 22 -9.21 -6.13 6.91
N VAL A 23 -9.52 -6.19 5.63
CA VAL A 23 -9.42 -5.07 4.70
C VAL A 23 -10.83 -4.76 4.21
N VAL A 24 -11.20 -3.48 4.26
CA VAL A 24 -12.39 -2.95 3.62
C VAL A 24 -12.00 -2.52 2.21
N GLU A 25 -12.52 -3.21 1.20
CA GLU A 25 -12.39 -2.77 -0.19
C GLU A 25 -13.37 -1.63 -0.46
N VAL A 26 -12.84 -0.47 -0.85
CA VAL A 26 -13.61 0.72 -1.20
C VAL A 26 -13.53 0.88 -2.70
N ALA A 27 -14.51 0.27 -3.40
CA ALA A 27 -14.55 0.21 -4.86
C ALA A 27 -15.73 0.98 -5.48
N ASP A 28 -16.60 1.55 -4.64
CA ASP A 28 -17.78 2.30 -5.09
C ASP A 28 -18.02 3.55 -4.22
N ALA A 29 -18.83 4.47 -4.74
CA ALA A 29 -19.10 5.75 -4.10
C ALA A 29 -19.90 5.64 -2.79
N ALA A 30 -20.74 4.61 -2.62
CA ALA A 30 -21.49 4.40 -1.38
C ALA A 30 -20.56 3.98 -0.25
N THR A 31 -19.69 3.00 -0.51
CA THR A 31 -18.66 2.57 0.43
C THR A 31 -17.69 3.72 0.74
N ALA A 32 -17.27 4.50 -0.27
CA ALA A 32 -16.40 5.67 -0.08
C ALA A 32 -17.00 6.71 0.88
N ARG A 33 -18.31 7.03 0.73
CA ARG A 33 -19.00 7.95 1.66
C ARG A 33 -19.01 7.40 3.09
N ALA A 34 -19.37 6.14 3.25
CA ALA A 34 -19.46 5.50 4.58
C ALA A 34 -18.12 5.54 5.32
N VAL A 35 -17.02 5.21 4.65
CA VAL A 35 -15.70 5.23 5.28
C VAL A 35 -15.19 6.66 5.52
N LEU A 36 -15.52 7.63 4.65
CA LEU A 36 -15.18 9.04 4.87
C LEU A 36 -15.86 9.61 6.11
N ASP A 37 -17.14 9.28 6.34
CA ASP A 37 -17.86 9.70 7.55
C ASP A 37 -17.13 9.20 8.82
N VAL A 38 -16.66 7.95 8.80
CA VAL A 38 -15.88 7.36 9.90
C VAL A 38 -14.51 8.03 10.03
N LEU A 39 -13.81 8.30 8.93
CA LEU A 39 -12.52 9.00 8.96
C LEU A 39 -12.64 10.40 9.58
N TYR A 40 -13.70 11.15 9.27
CA TYR A 40 -13.94 12.46 9.89
C TYR A 40 -14.39 12.35 11.35
N ALA A 41 -15.15 11.32 11.70
CA ALA A 41 -15.54 11.05 13.10
C ALA A 41 -14.32 10.72 13.98
N HIS A 42 -13.23 10.24 13.38
CA HIS A 42 -11.96 9.91 14.04
C HIS A 42 -10.80 10.80 13.62
N LYS A 43 -11.05 12.07 13.28
CA LYS A 43 -10.01 13.00 12.77
C LYS A 43 -8.84 13.24 13.72
N GLU A 44 -9.05 13.02 15.02
CA GLU A 44 -8.01 13.07 16.06
C GLU A 44 -7.09 11.84 16.08
N ALA A 45 -7.46 10.76 15.41
CA ALA A 45 -6.58 9.62 15.21
C ALA A 45 -5.42 9.97 14.25
N PHE A 46 -4.37 9.15 14.31
CA PHE A 46 -3.33 9.15 13.28
C PHE A 46 -3.68 8.11 12.23
N HIS A 47 -3.77 8.55 10.98
CA HIS A 47 -4.08 7.70 9.85
C HIS A 47 -2.79 7.36 9.10
N ALA A 48 -2.34 6.11 9.16
CA ALA A 48 -1.25 5.64 8.32
C ALA A 48 -1.77 5.53 6.88
N CYS A 49 -1.07 6.15 5.94
CA CYS A 49 -1.44 6.17 4.52
C CYS A 49 -0.28 5.68 3.67
N ASP A 50 -0.61 5.03 2.55
CA ASP A 50 0.35 4.55 1.56
C ASP A 50 -0.32 4.52 0.18
N THR A 51 0.43 4.80 -0.87
CA THR A 51 -0.07 4.81 -2.25
C THR A 51 0.54 3.68 -3.08
N GLU A 52 -0.28 3.02 -3.89
CA GLU A 52 0.23 2.20 -5.00
C GLU A 52 0.20 3.02 -6.27
N VAL A 53 1.27 2.93 -7.07
CA VAL A 53 1.52 3.84 -8.19
C VAL A 53 1.85 3.06 -9.45
N ALA A 54 1.26 3.48 -10.56
CA ALA A 54 1.57 3.03 -11.91
C ALA A 54 2.09 4.18 -12.77
N ASP A 55 2.43 3.88 -14.04
CA ASP A 55 2.81 4.86 -15.06
C ASP A 55 4.06 5.70 -14.70
N ILE A 56 5.02 5.09 -14.00
CA ILE A 56 6.31 5.69 -13.66
C ILE A 56 7.46 4.68 -13.81
N ASP A 57 8.52 5.06 -14.50
CA ASP A 57 9.80 4.34 -14.49
C ASP A 57 10.75 4.98 -13.47
N LEU A 58 10.77 4.41 -12.27
CA LEU A 58 11.59 4.89 -11.14
C LEU A 58 13.10 4.83 -11.41
N LYS A 59 13.55 4.16 -12.49
CA LYS A 59 14.96 4.18 -12.90
C LYS A 59 15.32 5.43 -13.72
N ALA A 60 14.33 6.06 -14.33
CA ALA A 60 14.50 7.17 -15.24
C ALA A 60 14.06 8.52 -14.64
N VAL A 61 12.98 8.52 -13.84
CA VAL A 61 12.34 9.74 -13.34
C VAL A 61 11.94 9.65 -11.87
N GLY A 62 11.82 10.80 -11.23
CA GLY A 62 11.24 10.94 -9.88
C GLY A 62 9.72 11.18 -9.93
N PRO A 63 9.02 11.17 -8.78
CA PRO A 63 7.55 11.23 -8.71
C PRO A 63 6.96 12.61 -9.06
N VAL A 64 7.78 13.65 -9.16
CA VAL A 64 7.31 15.01 -9.50
C VAL A 64 6.84 15.04 -10.95
N GLY A 65 5.53 15.17 -11.18
CA GLY A 65 4.93 15.20 -12.51
C GLY A 65 4.86 13.83 -13.21
N HIS A 66 5.21 12.73 -12.54
CA HIS A 66 5.22 11.39 -13.10
C HIS A 66 4.51 10.38 -12.19
N GLY A 67 3.86 9.40 -12.80
CA GLY A 67 3.11 8.37 -12.09
C GLY A 67 1.69 8.79 -11.71
N ARG A 68 0.85 7.77 -11.52
CA ARG A 68 -0.57 7.87 -11.17
C ARG A 68 -0.90 6.90 -10.04
N VAL A 69 -1.63 7.37 -9.03
CA VAL A 69 -2.08 6.54 -7.92
C VAL A 69 -3.17 5.58 -8.39
N THR A 70 -2.93 4.28 -8.25
CA THR A 70 -3.86 3.22 -8.60
C THR A 70 -4.73 2.80 -7.43
N CYS A 71 -4.24 2.93 -6.20
CA CYS A 71 -5.05 2.79 -5.00
C CYS A 71 -4.36 3.47 -3.80
N VAL A 72 -5.10 3.64 -2.72
CA VAL A 72 -4.57 4.12 -1.44
C VAL A 72 -4.97 3.17 -0.33
N SER A 73 -4.03 2.81 0.54
CA SER A 73 -4.34 2.13 1.80
C SER A 73 -4.37 3.12 2.97
N ILE A 74 -5.34 2.94 3.88
CA ILE A 74 -5.48 3.79 5.07
C ILE A 74 -5.71 2.91 6.30
N TYR A 75 -4.96 3.17 7.37
CA TYR A 75 -5.14 2.50 8.66
C TYR A 75 -5.23 3.53 9.80
N SER A 76 -6.35 3.52 10.51
CA SER A 76 -6.68 4.51 11.56
C SER A 76 -6.45 4.01 12.99
N GLY A 77 -5.79 2.86 13.15
CA GLY A 77 -5.53 2.24 14.45
C GLY A 77 -6.46 1.09 14.82
N PRO A 78 -6.14 0.33 15.89
CA PRO A 78 -6.82 -0.93 16.23
C PRO A 78 -8.23 -0.75 16.78
N GLY A 79 -8.62 0.45 17.20
CA GLY A 79 -9.93 0.74 17.78
C GLY A 79 -10.97 1.31 16.81
N VAL A 80 -10.58 1.63 15.57
CA VAL A 80 -11.49 2.24 14.59
C VAL A 80 -12.22 1.15 13.81
N ASP A 81 -13.54 1.19 13.84
CA ASP A 81 -14.43 0.32 13.08
C ASP A 81 -15.14 1.13 11.99
N PHE A 82 -15.07 0.66 10.75
CA PHE A 82 -15.70 1.32 9.60
C PHE A 82 -17.19 0.98 9.44
N GLY A 83 -17.76 0.12 10.30
CA GLY A 83 -19.18 -0.18 10.32
C GLY A 83 -19.67 -1.04 9.16
N LEU A 84 -18.75 -1.73 8.48
CA LEU A 84 -19.01 -2.53 7.27
C LEU A 84 -18.86 -4.05 7.51
N GLY A 85 -18.90 -4.49 8.77
CA GLY A 85 -18.86 -5.92 9.14
C GLY A 85 -17.46 -6.52 9.26
N HIS A 86 -16.41 -5.70 9.16
CA HIS A 86 -15.00 -6.11 9.29
C HIS A 86 -14.45 -6.03 10.72
N GLY A 87 -15.22 -5.42 11.63
CA GLY A 87 -14.80 -5.12 13.00
C GLY A 87 -13.75 -4.01 13.10
N PRO A 88 -13.30 -3.68 14.32
CA PRO A 88 -12.31 -2.63 14.54
C PRO A 88 -10.92 -3.04 14.07
N GLY A 89 -10.11 -2.06 13.68
CA GLY A 89 -8.72 -2.27 13.26
C GLY A 89 -8.58 -2.80 11.83
N ALA A 90 -9.64 -2.73 11.02
CA ALA A 90 -9.55 -2.96 9.59
C ALA A 90 -8.73 -1.86 8.90
N ALA A 91 -8.04 -2.20 7.81
CA ALA A 91 -7.46 -1.22 6.90
C ALA A 91 -8.44 -0.95 5.75
N LEU A 92 -8.39 0.25 5.17
CA LEU A 92 -9.08 0.56 3.93
C LEU A 92 -8.17 0.28 2.74
N TRP A 93 -8.74 -0.23 1.66
CA TRP A 93 -8.14 -0.30 0.33
C TRP A 93 -9.03 0.48 -0.64
N VAL A 94 -8.64 1.71 -0.96
CA VAL A 94 -9.37 2.60 -1.86
C VAL A 94 -8.92 2.38 -3.28
N GLU A 95 -9.73 1.68 -4.07
CA GLU A 95 -9.45 1.35 -5.46
C GLU A 95 -9.60 2.59 -6.36
N ASN A 96 -8.72 2.73 -7.34
CA ASN A 96 -8.75 3.84 -8.30
C ASN A 96 -8.40 3.38 -9.74
N LEU A 97 -8.56 2.08 -10.02
CA LEU A 97 -8.47 1.49 -11.35
C LEU A 97 -9.80 0.93 -11.85
N GLY A 98 -9.88 0.76 -13.17
CA GLY A 98 -10.98 0.04 -13.82
C GLY A 98 -12.33 0.73 -13.59
N GLN A 99 -13.28 0.01 -12.99
CA GLN A 99 -14.62 0.55 -12.73
C GLN A 99 -14.64 1.59 -11.61
N SER A 100 -13.60 1.64 -10.77
CA SER A 100 -13.46 2.60 -9.66
C SER A 100 -12.55 3.77 -10.02
N GLU A 101 -12.15 3.90 -11.28
CA GLU A 101 -11.32 5.01 -11.73
C GLU A 101 -11.96 6.36 -11.42
N GLY A 102 -11.23 7.23 -10.70
CA GLY A 102 -11.71 8.53 -10.24
C GLY A 102 -12.35 8.50 -8.84
N LEU A 103 -12.52 7.32 -8.21
CA LEU A 103 -13.07 7.22 -6.86
C LEU A 103 -12.21 7.97 -5.83
N LEU A 104 -10.89 8.03 -6.04
CA LEU A 104 -9.96 8.75 -5.18
C LEU A 104 -10.29 10.24 -5.05
N ASP A 105 -10.93 10.85 -6.06
CA ASP A 105 -11.33 12.27 -6.02
C ASP A 105 -12.31 12.57 -4.87
N MET A 106 -13.09 11.57 -4.43
CA MET A 106 -13.98 11.71 -3.27
C MET A 106 -13.21 11.88 -1.96
N PHE A 107 -11.97 11.38 -1.88
CA PHE A 107 -11.10 11.49 -0.72
C PHE A 107 -10.26 12.77 -0.73
N LYS A 108 -10.25 13.53 -1.84
CA LYS A 108 -9.48 14.78 -1.96
C LYS A 108 -9.74 15.75 -0.79
N PRO A 109 -10.98 16.06 -0.38
CA PRO A 109 -11.22 16.95 0.76
C PRO A 109 -10.58 16.44 2.05
N TRP A 110 -10.60 15.13 2.29
CA TRP A 110 -10.01 14.52 3.48
C TRP A 110 -8.49 14.57 3.45
N PHE A 111 -7.87 14.29 2.29
CA PHE A 111 -6.41 14.42 2.13
C PHE A 111 -5.95 15.86 2.31
N GLU A 112 -6.70 16.84 1.81
CA GLU A 112 -6.36 18.27 1.86
C GLU A 112 -6.71 18.93 3.21
N ASP A 113 -7.40 18.24 4.12
CA ASP A 113 -7.72 18.72 5.46
C ASP A 113 -6.52 18.59 6.41
N GLU A 114 -5.99 19.71 6.89
CA GLU A 114 -4.87 19.78 7.85
C GLU A 114 -5.21 19.24 9.24
N SER A 115 -6.49 19.20 9.61
CA SER A 115 -6.95 18.70 10.91
C SER A 115 -6.87 17.18 10.99
N CYS A 116 -7.07 16.48 9.87
CA CYS A 116 -6.91 15.03 9.77
C CYS A 116 -5.42 14.68 9.68
N LYS A 117 -4.90 13.92 10.65
CA LYS A 117 -3.46 13.66 10.81
C LYS A 117 -3.02 12.40 10.06
N LYS A 118 -2.14 12.55 9.05
CA LYS A 118 -1.63 11.45 8.23
C LYS A 118 -0.17 11.13 8.50
N VAL A 119 0.13 9.85 8.63
CA VAL A 119 1.47 9.29 8.85
C VAL A 119 1.86 8.46 7.63
N TRP A 120 3.12 8.56 7.24
CA TRP A 120 3.63 7.96 6.00
C TRP A 120 4.94 7.22 6.24
N HIS A 121 5.42 6.53 5.21
CA HIS A 121 6.79 6.06 5.13
C HIS A 121 7.38 6.55 3.81
N ASN A 122 8.29 7.54 3.85
CA ASN A 122 8.77 8.27 2.67
C ASN A 122 7.70 9.18 2.01
N TYR A 123 7.09 10.06 2.82
CA TYR A 123 5.98 10.96 2.45
C TYR A 123 6.20 11.76 1.18
N GLY A 124 7.45 12.16 0.90
CA GLY A 124 7.77 12.95 -0.29
C GLY A 124 7.32 12.26 -1.58
N PHE A 125 7.41 10.94 -1.64
CA PHE A 125 6.95 10.17 -2.79
C PHE A 125 5.43 10.24 -2.94
N ASP A 126 4.69 9.80 -1.92
CA ASP A 126 3.22 9.78 -1.90
C ASP A 126 2.61 11.15 -2.15
N ARG A 127 3.17 12.20 -1.54
CA ARG A 127 2.71 13.58 -1.73
C ARG A 127 2.78 13.98 -3.19
N HIS A 128 3.87 13.66 -3.89
CA HIS A 128 4.04 14.05 -5.29
C HIS A 128 3.11 13.29 -6.23
N VAL A 129 2.92 11.98 -6.03
CA VAL A 129 2.01 11.19 -6.89
C VAL A 129 0.54 11.56 -6.66
N LEU A 130 0.15 11.89 -5.43
CA LEU A 130 -1.17 12.48 -5.14
C LEU A 130 -1.31 13.86 -5.79
N TYR A 131 -0.28 14.70 -5.73
CA TYR A 131 -0.29 16.03 -6.32
C TYR A 131 -0.42 15.99 -7.85
N ASN A 132 0.16 14.98 -8.51
CA ASN A 132 -0.01 14.76 -9.95
C ASN A 132 -1.48 14.48 -10.34
N MET A 133 -2.26 13.96 -9.39
CA MET A 133 -3.71 13.75 -9.52
C MET A 133 -4.53 14.94 -9.01
N GLY A 134 -3.87 16.07 -8.75
CA GLY A 134 -4.51 17.27 -8.25
C GLY A 134 -4.89 17.21 -6.77
N ILE A 135 -4.33 16.29 -5.97
CA ILE A 135 -4.59 16.17 -4.52
C ILE A 135 -3.40 16.72 -3.73
N ASP A 136 -3.56 17.86 -3.06
CA ASP A 136 -2.51 18.44 -2.20
C ASP A 136 -2.57 17.84 -0.79
N ALA A 137 -1.99 16.66 -0.59
CA ALA A 137 -2.03 15.99 0.71
C ALA A 137 -1.47 16.88 1.84
N ARG A 138 -2.33 17.25 2.80
CA ARG A 138 -2.01 18.04 4.00
C ARG A 138 -2.18 17.21 5.27
N GLY A 139 -2.02 17.86 6.43
CA GLY A 139 -2.15 17.19 7.72
C GLY A 139 -1.01 16.21 8.01
N PHE A 140 0.19 16.49 7.47
CA PHE A 140 1.40 15.71 7.74
C PHE A 140 1.68 15.65 9.24
N ALA A 141 1.60 14.43 9.79
CA ALA A 141 1.79 14.17 11.21
C ALA A 141 3.08 13.41 11.51
N GLY A 142 3.62 12.67 10.53
CA GLY A 142 4.88 11.98 10.68
C GLY A 142 5.31 11.22 9.43
N ASP A 143 6.61 10.98 9.35
CA ASP A 143 7.22 10.08 8.37
C ASP A 143 8.11 9.11 9.14
N THR A 144 7.72 7.84 9.14
CA THR A 144 8.38 6.80 9.92
C THR A 144 9.83 6.57 9.50
N MET A 145 10.18 6.84 8.22
CA MET A 145 11.57 6.78 7.75
C MET A 145 12.40 7.89 8.39
N HIS A 146 11.90 9.13 8.40
CA HIS A 146 12.59 10.25 9.02
C HIS A 146 12.66 10.14 10.54
N MET A 147 11.58 9.67 11.18
CA MET A 147 11.56 9.40 12.62
C MET A 147 12.62 8.36 13.01
N ALA A 148 12.74 7.27 12.25
CA ALA A 148 13.76 6.26 12.49
C ALA A 148 15.19 6.81 12.29
N ARG A 149 15.40 7.67 11.30
CA ARG A 149 16.68 8.35 11.08
C ARG A 149 17.08 9.29 12.21
N LEU A 150 16.10 10.01 12.78
CA LEU A 150 16.34 10.87 13.94
C LEU A 150 16.59 10.06 15.21
N TRP A 151 15.91 8.92 15.36
CA TRP A 151 16.07 8.01 16.49
C TRP A 151 17.45 7.36 16.51
N ASP A 152 17.89 6.80 15.39
CA ASP A 152 19.18 6.12 15.27
C ASP A 152 19.79 6.31 13.88
N ALA A 153 20.67 7.31 13.78
CA ALA A 153 21.38 7.63 12.56
C ALA A 153 22.38 6.54 12.12
N ALA A 154 22.83 5.67 13.05
CA ALA A 154 23.80 4.61 12.74
C ALA A 154 23.19 3.48 11.92
N ARG A 155 21.86 3.44 11.79
CA ARG A 155 21.17 2.54 10.87
C ARG A 155 21.42 2.84 9.41
N ASP A 156 21.99 3.99 9.06
CA ASP A 156 22.25 4.35 7.67
C ASP A 156 23.08 3.27 6.94
N LYS A 157 22.64 2.83 5.75
CA LYS A 157 23.31 1.76 4.98
C LYS A 157 24.73 2.11 4.54
N THR A 158 25.11 3.40 4.59
CA THR A 158 26.48 3.87 4.33
C THR A 158 27.41 3.66 5.52
N VAL A 159 26.86 3.45 6.72
CA VAL A 159 27.62 3.13 7.94
C VAL A 159 27.84 1.62 8.01
N ALA A 160 29.04 1.21 8.44
CA ALA A 160 29.36 -0.21 8.60
C ALA A 160 28.38 -0.89 9.59
N GLY A 161 27.63 -1.88 9.11
CA GLY A 161 26.61 -2.58 9.89
C GLY A 161 25.22 -1.93 9.91
N GLY A 162 25.00 -0.84 9.16
CA GLY A 162 23.71 -0.16 9.11
C GLY A 162 22.62 -0.96 8.36
N ALA A 163 21.51 -1.25 9.05
CA ALA A 163 20.39 -2.03 8.52
C ALA A 163 19.48 -1.26 7.53
N GLY A 164 19.53 0.07 7.56
CA GLY A 164 18.72 0.97 6.76
C GLY A 164 17.39 1.37 7.42
N TYR A 165 16.66 2.19 6.66
CA TYR A 165 15.38 2.79 7.07
C TYR A 165 14.21 2.37 6.18
N SER A 166 14.36 1.36 5.33
CA SER A 166 13.22 0.85 4.57
C SER A 166 12.17 0.29 5.52
N LEU A 167 10.90 0.34 5.10
CA LEU A 167 9.79 -0.18 5.90
C LEU A 167 10.02 -1.64 6.32
N GLU A 168 10.60 -2.46 5.45
CA GLU A 168 11.02 -3.83 5.74
C GLU A 168 12.02 -3.90 6.90
N SER A 169 13.16 -3.20 6.79
CA SER A 169 14.20 -3.22 7.83
C SER A 169 13.76 -2.60 9.15
N LEU A 170 12.79 -1.67 9.13
CA LEU A 170 12.15 -1.16 10.35
C LEU A 170 11.14 -2.15 10.91
N THR A 171 10.36 -2.83 10.07
CA THR A 171 9.41 -3.86 10.52
C THR A 171 10.13 -5.02 11.18
N GLU A 172 11.22 -5.53 10.59
CA GLU A 172 12.04 -6.58 11.21
C GLU A 172 12.60 -6.17 12.57
N ALA A 173 13.01 -4.90 12.72
CA ALA A 173 13.59 -4.39 13.96
C ALA A 173 12.55 -4.15 15.07
N PHE A 174 11.36 -3.64 14.72
CA PHE A 174 10.35 -3.20 15.70
C PHE A 174 9.15 -4.15 15.82
N ASN A 175 9.00 -5.07 14.89
CA ASN A 175 7.91 -6.03 14.86
C ASN A 175 8.39 -7.36 14.26
N PRO A 176 9.34 -8.05 14.93
CA PRO A 176 10.00 -9.25 14.38
C PRO A 176 9.04 -10.42 14.13
N GLU A 177 7.86 -10.41 14.74
CA GLU A 177 6.80 -11.39 14.48
C GLU A 177 6.14 -11.21 13.11
N ARG A 178 6.29 -10.03 12.49
CA ARG A 178 5.79 -9.72 11.15
C ARG A 178 6.93 -9.70 10.13
N VAL A 179 7.15 -10.84 9.50
CA VAL A 179 8.09 -10.96 8.39
C VAL A 179 7.40 -10.58 7.08
N LYS A 180 7.96 -9.61 6.35
CA LYS A 180 7.51 -9.26 5.00
C LYS A 180 7.84 -10.41 4.06
N LYS A 181 6.86 -10.86 3.26
CA LYS A 181 7.12 -11.78 2.15
C LYS A 181 7.50 -11.01 0.90
N ASP A 182 8.43 -11.57 0.12
CA ASP A 182 8.92 -10.92 -1.08
C ASP A 182 7.86 -10.92 -2.20
N MET A 183 7.78 -9.83 -2.97
CA MET A 183 6.79 -9.71 -4.06
C MET A 183 6.95 -10.79 -5.13
N LYS A 184 8.18 -11.22 -5.42
CA LYS A 184 8.49 -12.28 -6.38
C LYS A 184 8.14 -13.66 -5.83
N GLU A 185 8.17 -13.84 -4.51
CA GLU A 185 7.65 -15.03 -3.85
C GLU A 185 6.11 -15.10 -4.00
N LEU A 186 5.42 -14.00 -3.72
CA LEU A 186 3.96 -13.93 -3.69
C LEU A 186 3.28 -13.87 -5.08
N PHE A 187 3.91 -13.18 -6.02
CA PHE A 187 3.31 -12.81 -7.31
C PHE A 187 4.22 -13.09 -8.52
N GLY A 188 5.40 -13.67 -8.30
CA GLY A 188 6.33 -13.96 -9.38
C GLY A 188 5.78 -15.03 -10.33
N VAL A 189 5.64 -14.66 -11.59
CA VAL A 189 5.19 -15.54 -12.67
C VAL A 189 6.38 -15.95 -13.54
N PRO A 190 6.39 -17.18 -14.09
CA PRO A 190 7.43 -17.58 -15.05
C PRO A 190 7.44 -16.64 -16.26
N ARG A 191 8.61 -16.07 -16.59
CA ARG A 191 8.78 -15.30 -17.83
C ARG A 191 8.50 -16.21 -19.04
N GLN A 192 7.77 -15.72 -20.04
CA GLN A 192 7.64 -16.45 -21.31
C GLN A 192 8.92 -16.34 -22.15
N LEU A 193 9.43 -17.50 -22.62
CA LEU A 193 10.52 -17.56 -23.58
C LEU A 193 10.01 -17.27 -25.00
N LYS A 194 10.91 -16.91 -25.91
CA LYS A 194 10.58 -16.74 -27.34
C LYS A 194 9.99 -18.01 -27.99
N SER A 195 10.24 -19.17 -27.39
CA SER A 195 9.68 -20.47 -27.79
C SER A 195 8.24 -20.68 -27.32
N GLY A 196 7.69 -19.82 -26.45
CA GLY A 196 6.39 -20.00 -25.80
C GLY A 196 6.45 -20.85 -24.52
N GLU A 197 7.61 -21.42 -24.17
CA GLU A 197 7.78 -22.19 -22.93
C GLU A 197 8.03 -21.29 -21.70
N PRO A 198 7.64 -21.73 -20.49
CA PRO A 198 7.89 -20.98 -19.25
C PRO A 198 9.38 -21.03 -18.84
N SER A 199 9.95 -19.88 -18.51
CA SER A 199 11.31 -19.74 -17.97
C SER A 199 11.39 -20.09 -16.48
N LYS A 200 12.56 -20.57 -16.04
CA LYS A 200 12.90 -20.69 -14.60
C LYS A 200 13.03 -19.34 -13.90
N VAL A 201 13.24 -18.27 -14.68
CA VAL A 201 13.29 -16.90 -14.14
C VAL A 201 11.87 -16.39 -13.98
N LYS A 202 11.48 -16.14 -12.72
CA LYS A 202 10.25 -15.42 -12.41
C LYS A 202 10.43 -13.92 -12.61
N GLU A 203 9.39 -13.26 -13.09
CA GLU A 203 9.26 -11.81 -13.10
C GLU A 203 7.97 -11.41 -12.37
N VAL A 204 7.96 -10.22 -11.78
CA VAL A 204 6.76 -9.69 -11.13
C VAL A 204 6.02 -8.88 -12.19
N PRO A 205 4.73 -9.19 -12.47
CA PRO A 205 3.90 -8.38 -13.36
C PRO A 205 3.86 -6.92 -12.92
N ASP A 206 3.52 -6.02 -13.83
CA ASP A 206 3.29 -4.62 -13.48
C ASP A 206 2.12 -4.46 -12.50
N VAL A 207 2.10 -3.35 -11.76
CA VAL A 207 1.11 -3.09 -10.69
C VAL A 207 -0.33 -3.18 -11.21
N ARG A 208 -0.61 -2.70 -12.43
CA ARG A 208 -1.96 -2.77 -13.01
C ARG A 208 -2.36 -4.22 -13.26
N THR A 209 -1.46 -5.04 -13.82
CA THR A 209 -1.71 -6.47 -13.99
C THR A 209 -1.91 -7.17 -12.64
N LEU A 210 -1.07 -6.87 -11.64
CA LEU A 210 -1.22 -7.42 -10.30
C LEU A 210 -2.57 -7.09 -9.68
N GLN A 211 -2.98 -5.82 -9.72
CA GLN A 211 -4.21 -5.37 -9.08
C GLN A 211 -5.47 -5.83 -9.82
N MET A 212 -5.44 -5.93 -11.15
CA MET A 212 -6.64 -6.27 -11.93
C MET A 212 -6.87 -7.77 -12.13
N HIS A 213 -5.83 -8.60 -12.00
CA HIS A 213 -5.96 -10.02 -12.31
C HIS A 213 -6.67 -10.79 -11.17
N PRO A 214 -7.73 -11.58 -11.47
CA PRO A 214 -8.50 -12.30 -10.45
C PRO A 214 -7.68 -13.17 -9.49
N LEU A 215 -6.60 -13.78 -10.01
CA LEU A 215 -5.69 -14.63 -9.22
C LEU A 215 -4.99 -13.91 -8.06
N PHE A 216 -4.75 -12.61 -8.21
CA PHE A 216 -3.98 -11.82 -7.24
C PHE A 216 -4.88 -11.04 -6.28
N ARG A 217 -6.20 -11.02 -6.53
CA ARG A 217 -7.23 -10.42 -5.67
C ARG A 217 -7.77 -11.38 -4.59
N GLN A 218 -7.34 -12.65 -4.57
CA GLN A 218 -7.70 -13.65 -3.56
C GLN A 218 -6.64 -13.72 -2.44
#